data_AF-A0A0E0JL35-F1
#
_entry.id   AF-A0A0E0JL35-F1
#
_cell.length_a   1.000
_cell.length_b   1.000
_cell.length_c   1.000
_cell.angle_alpha   90.00
_cell.angle_beta   90.00
_cell.angle_gamma   90.00
#
_symmetry.space_group_name_H-M   'P 1'
#
loop_
_entity.id
_entity.type
_entity.pdbx_description
1 polymer ?
#
loop_
_entity_poly.entity_id
_entity_poly.type
_entity_poly.pdbx_seq_one_letter_code
_entity_poly.pdbx_strand_id
1 'polypeptide(L)'
;MPIATGLEREELAAELKGEKRFDMDPPVGPFGTKEAPAVIESYYNKRIVGCPGGEGEDEHDVVWFWLKKDEPHECPVCSQYFVK
;
A
#
# COMPACT_ATOMS: atom_id res chain seq x y z
N MET A 1 -20.62 -21.08 12.31
CA MET A 1 -19.17 -21.19 12.02
C MET A 1 -18.69 -22.51 12.57
N PRO A 2 -17.85 -23.27 11.85
CA PRO A 2 -17.15 -24.44 12.41
C PRO A 2 -16.38 -24.05 13.69
N ILE A 3 -15.86 -25.04 14.41
CA ILE A 3 -15.09 -24.84 15.64
C ILE A 3 -13.71 -24.24 15.29
N ALA A 4 -13.67 -22.96 14.93
CA ALA A 4 -12.46 -22.19 14.62
C ALA A 4 -12.17 -21.18 15.74
N THR A 5 -10.88 -20.93 16.03
CA THR A 5 -10.45 -20.02 17.10
C THR A 5 -9.27 -19.15 16.64
N GLY A 6 -8.96 -18.09 17.39
CA GLY A 6 -7.83 -17.20 17.07
C GLY A 6 -7.97 -16.50 15.71
N LEU A 7 -6.85 -16.39 14.99
CA LEU A 7 -6.76 -15.69 13.70
C LEU A 7 -7.63 -16.33 12.61
N GLU A 8 -7.74 -17.65 12.59
CA GLU A 8 -8.61 -18.38 11.66
C GLU A 8 -10.08 -17.94 11.83
N ARG A 9 -10.52 -17.81 13.08
CA ARG A 9 -11.88 -17.32 13.37
C ARG A 9 -12.06 -15.86 12.94
N GLU A 10 -11.06 -15.01 13.13
CA GLU A 10 -11.12 -13.60 12.72
C GLU A 10 -11.21 -13.44 11.21
N GLU A 11 -10.43 -14.22 10.46
CA GLU A 11 -10.45 -14.23 9.00
C GLU A 11 -11.81 -14.71 8.47
N LEU A 12 -12.29 -15.88 8.92
CA LEU A 12 -13.62 -16.40 8.55
C LEU A 12 -14.76 -15.43 8.90
N ALA A 13 -14.67 -14.72 10.02
CA ALA A 13 -15.68 -13.74 10.42
C ALA A 13 -15.69 -12.50 9.53
N ALA A 14 -14.54 -12.07 9.00
CA ALA A 14 -14.44 -10.98 8.03
C ALA A 14 -14.97 -11.41 6.65
N GLU A 15 -14.60 -12.60 6.20
CA GLU A 15 -15.08 -13.16 4.92
C GLU A 15 -16.60 -13.28 4.88
N LEU A 16 -17.24 -13.68 5.98
CA LEU A 16 -18.70 -13.73 6.09
C LEU A 16 -19.37 -12.35 5.93
N LYS A 17 -18.65 -11.26 6.18
CA LYS A 17 -19.10 -9.88 5.96
C LYS A 17 -18.71 -9.35 4.57
N GLY A 18 -17.95 -10.13 3.79
CA GLY A 18 -17.36 -9.68 2.52
C GLY A 18 -16.15 -8.75 2.70
N GLU A 19 -15.51 -8.76 3.86
CA GLU A 19 -14.34 -7.95 4.19
C GLU A 19 -13.06 -8.81 4.19
N LYS A 20 -11.92 -8.22 3.82
CA LYS A 20 -10.60 -8.88 3.97
C LYS A 20 -9.98 -8.48 5.32
N ARG A 21 -9.81 -9.43 6.23
CA ARG A 21 -9.18 -9.17 7.55
C ARG A 21 -7.75 -8.65 7.42
N PHE A 22 -7.02 -9.17 6.44
CA PHE A 22 -5.69 -8.76 6.05
C PHE A 22 -5.73 -8.41 4.56
N ASP A 23 -5.73 -7.13 4.25
CA ASP A 23 -5.60 -6.70 2.86
C ASP A 23 -4.13 -6.86 2.42
N MET A 24 -3.93 -7.82 1.52
CA MET A 24 -2.63 -8.20 0.97
C MET A 24 -2.45 -7.69 -0.47
N ASP A 25 -3.45 -7.01 -1.01
CA ASP A 25 -3.36 -6.45 -2.36
C ASP A 25 -2.39 -5.26 -2.36
N PRO A 26 -1.68 -5.02 -3.48
CA PRO A 26 -0.89 -3.80 -3.62
C PRO A 26 -1.81 -2.58 -3.59
N PRO A 27 -1.38 -1.44 -3.01
CA PRO A 27 -2.14 -0.21 -3.12
C PRO A 27 -2.24 0.21 -4.59
N VAL A 28 -3.46 0.46 -5.05
CA VAL A 28 -3.75 0.89 -6.43
C VAL A 28 -4.37 2.27 -6.40
N GLY A 29 -3.85 3.18 -7.22
CA GLY A 29 -4.32 4.55 -7.30
C GLY A 29 -3.70 5.30 -8.48
N PRO A 30 -4.08 6.57 -8.71
CA PRO A 30 -3.48 7.39 -9.74
C PRO A 30 -2.01 7.67 -9.45
N PHE A 31 -1.30 8.14 -10.48
CA PHE A 31 0.07 8.64 -10.33
C PHE A 31 0.10 9.81 -9.34
N GLY A 32 0.89 9.67 -8.27
CA GLY A 32 0.96 10.65 -7.19
C GLY A 32 1.77 11.90 -7.57
N THR A 33 1.18 13.08 -7.41
CA THR A 33 1.86 14.38 -7.54
C THR A 33 2.02 15.06 -6.18
N LYS A 34 2.72 16.20 -6.11
CA LYS A 34 2.86 16.97 -4.86
C LYS A 34 1.52 17.52 -4.36
N GLU A 35 0.61 17.83 -5.26
CA GLU A 35 -0.75 18.32 -4.97
C GLU A 35 -1.72 17.17 -4.67
N ALA A 36 -1.55 16.03 -5.33
CA ALA A 36 -2.39 14.84 -5.18
C ALA A 36 -1.51 13.58 -5.01
N PRO A 37 -0.93 13.37 -3.81
CA PRO A 37 0.05 12.32 -3.59
C PRO A 37 -0.57 10.92 -3.55
N ALA A 38 0.25 9.91 -3.82
CA ALA A 38 -0.10 8.53 -3.59
C ALA A 38 -0.07 8.26 -2.07
N VAL A 39 -1.25 8.11 -1.47
CA VAL A 39 -1.41 7.85 -0.04
C VAL A 39 -1.25 6.37 0.23
N ILE A 40 -0.30 6.01 1.10
CA ILE A 40 -0.01 4.62 1.46
C ILE A 40 -0.42 4.37 2.91
N GLU A 41 -1.51 3.64 3.08
CA GLU A 41 -2.00 3.27 4.40
C GLU A 41 -1.05 2.31 5.12
N SER A 42 -0.96 2.43 6.44
CA SER A 42 -0.16 1.50 7.25
C SER A 42 -0.45 1.70 8.74
N TYR A 43 -0.55 0.58 9.47
CA TYR A 43 -0.75 0.60 10.92
C TYR A 43 0.44 1.12 11.73
N TYR A 44 1.67 1.05 11.21
CA TYR A 44 2.88 1.49 11.92
C TYR A 44 3.30 2.90 11.50
N ASN A 45 4.37 3.47 12.06
CA ASN A 45 4.91 4.77 11.59
C ASN A 45 5.83 4.67 10.35
N LYS A 46 6.17 3.45 9.91
CA LYS A 46 6.97 3.21 8.69
C LYS A 46 6.48 2.00 7.91
N ARG A 47 6.57 2.01 6.58
CA ARG A 47 6.22 0.89 5.68
C ARG A 47 7.25 0.80 4.55
N ILE A 48 7.57 -0.42 4.12
CA ILE A 48 8.35 -0.65 2.90
C ILE A 48 7.40 -0.50 1.71
N VAL A 49 7.75 0.34 0.76
CA VAL A 49 6.95 0.62 -0.45
C VAL A 49 7.82 0.34 -1.67
N GLY A 50 7.22 -0.28 -2.68
CA GLY A 50 7.84 -0.53 -3.98
C GLY A 50 7.10 0.26 -5.05
N CYS A 51 7.81 1.11 -5.79
CA CYS A 51 7.27 1.85 -6.93
C CYS A 51 7.74 1.18 -8.24
N PRO A 52 6.84 0.60 -9.05
CA PRO A 52 7.15 0.07 -10.38
C PRO A 52 7.09 1.14 -11.49
N GLY A 53 6.79 2.39 -11.14
CA GLY A 53 6.56 3.46 -12.11
C GLY A 53 5.08 3.64 -12.49
N GLY A 54 4.85 4.52 -13.47
CA GLY A 54 3.55 4.78 -14.08
C GLY A 54 3.28 3.89 -15.30
N GLU A 55 2.19 4.16 -16.01
CA GLU A 55 1.94 3.52 -17.31
C GLU A 55 2.79 4.18 -18.41
N GLY A 56 3.33 3.39 -19.34
CA GLY A 56 4.02 3.92 -20.53
C GLY A 56 5.49 4.27 -20.27
N GLU A 57 5.89 5.50 -20.58
CA GLU A 57 7.30 5.93 -20.49
C GLU A 57 7.80 6.07 -19.04
N ASP A 58 6.90 6.10 -18.07
CA ASP A 58 7.21 6.19 -16.64
C ASP A 58 7.36 4.82 -15.96
N GLU A 59 7.25 3.71 -16.71
CA GLU A 59 7.48 2.34 -16.21
C GLU A 59 8.97 2.10 -15.97
N HIS A 60 9.32 1.50 -14.82
CA HIS A 60 10.72 1.20 -14.49
C HIS A 60 10.85 0.01 -13.52
N ASP A 61 12.08 -0.49 -13.35
CA ASP A 61 12.36 -1.52 -12.34
C ASP A 61 11.95 -1.07 -10.94
N VAL A 62 11.46 -2.00 -10.12
CA VAL A 62 10.87 -1.66 -8.82
C VAL A 62 11.90 -0.99 -7.90
N VAL A 63 11.62 0.26 -7.53
CA VAL A 63 12.39 1.00 -6.54
C VAL A 63 11.76 0.79 -5.17
N TRP A 64 12.53 0.22 -4.25
CA TRP A 64 12.11 -0.04 -2.87
C TRP A 64 12.63 1.05 -1.91
N PHE A 65 11.75 1.53 -1.03
CA PHE A 65 12.12 2.54 -0.04
C PHE A 65 11.31 2.40 1.25
N TRP A 66 11.83 3.02 2.32
CA TRP A 66 11.12 3.19 3.59
C TRP A 66 10.32 4.48 3.56
N LEU A 67 8.99 4.38 3.56
CA LEU A 67 8.11 5.53 3.74
C LEU A 67 7.80 5.71 5.23
N LYS A 68 8.08 6.90 5.76
CA LYS A 68 7.80 7.24 7.17
C LYS A 68 6.59 8.17 7.25
N LYS A 69 5.88 8.11 8.37
CA LYS A 69 4.78 9.02 8.68
C LYS A 69 5.31 10.47 8.68
N ASP A 70 4.53 11.39 8.11
CA ASP A 70 4.84 12.83 8.04
C ASP A 70 6.12 13.19 7.25
N GLU A 71 6.73 12.22 6.55
CA GLU A 71 7.93 12.41 5.71
C GLU A 71 7.61 11.91 4.29
N PRO A 72 7.26 12.83 3.36
CA PRO A 72 6.94 12.44 2.00
C PRO A 72 8.17 11.89 1.27
N HIS A 73 7.93 11.00 0.30
CA HIS A 73 8.98 10.43 -0.55
C HIS A 73 8.67 10.68 -2.02
N GLU A 74 9.68 11.13 -2.78
CA GLU A 74 9.59 11.31 -4.23
C GLU A 74 10.45 10.22 -4.88
N CYS A 75 9.85 9.40 -5.75
CA CYS A 75 10.57 8.34 -6.44
C CYS A 75 11.67 8.95 -7.32
N PRO A 76 12.93 8.49 -7.22
CA PRO A 76 14.05 9.09 -7.95
C PRO A 76 14.03 8.81 -9.46
N VAL A 77 13.13 7.95 -9.95
CA VAL A 77 13.04 7.55 -11.37
C VAL A 77 11.85 8.20 -12.04
N CYS A 78 10.62 7.88 -11.62
CA CYS A 78 9.40 8.45 -12.21
C CYS A 78 8.94 9.77 -11.58
N SER A 79 9.54 10.23 -10.47
CA SER A 79 9.10 11.42 -9.72
C SER A 79 7.71 11.31 -9.08
N GLN A 80 7.15 10.10 -8.95
CA GLN A 80 5.90 9.88 -8.22
C GLN A 80 6.07 10.25 -6.74
N TYR A 81 5.07 10.94 -6.18
CA TYR A 81 5.08 11.45 -4.81
C TYR A 81 4.22 10.59 -3.89
N PHE A 82 4.80 10.16 -2.77
CA PHE A 82 4.20 9.24 -1.80
C PHE A 82 4.09 9.89 -0.43
N VAL A 83 2.95 9.71 0.22
CA VAL A 83 2.69 10.13 1.61
C VAL A 83 2.04 9.00 2.39
N LYS A 84 2.00 9.13 3.70
CA LYS A 84 1.42 8.17 4.63
C LYS A 84 0.58 8.86 5.68
#